data_AF-A0A6I2L495-F1
#
_entry.id   AF-A0A6I2L495-F1
#
_cell.length_a   1.000
_cell.length_b   1.000
_cell.length_c   1.000
_cell.angle_alpha   90.00
_cell.angle_beta   90.00
_cell.angle_gamma   90.00
#
_symmetry.space_group_name_H-M   'P 1'
#
loop_
_entity.id
_entity.type
_entity.pdbx_description
1 polymer ?
#
loop_
_entity_poly.entity_id
_entity_poly.type
_entity_poly.pdbx_seq_one_letter_code
_entity_poly.pdbx_strand_id
1 'polypeptide(L)'
;MRTLNLVAAISVALALNACANTPNLDAKFGDSVRLARAQQTLNQQAGRVPRPVNGMDGPSASAAYQNYQQSFTTKDSQSDAFTIGVGSKR
;
A
#
# COMPACT_ATOMS: atom_id res chain seq x y z
N MET A 1 47.10 -0.73 -46.96
CA MET A 1 45.63 -0.70 -47.21
C MET A 1 44.87 -1.69 -46.35
N ARG A 2 45.21 -2.99 -46.32
CA ARG A 2 44.53 -4.00 -45.46
C ARG A 2 44.54 -3.68 -43.96
N THR A 3 45.66 -3.20 -43.43
CA THR A 3 45.79 -2.80 -42.01
C THR A 3 44.99 -1.56 -41.66
N LEU A 4 44.93 -0.57 -42.57
CA LEU A 4 44.15 0.66 -42.38
C LEU A 4 42.65 0.38 -42.38
N ASN A 5 42.18 -0.52 -43.25
CA ASN A 5 40.77 -0.94 -43.28
C ASN A 5 40.38 -1.73 -42.02
N LEU A 6 41.28 -2.54 -41.46
CA LEU A 6 41.04 -3.25 -40.20
C LEU A 6 40.94 -2.29 -39.02
N VAL A 7 41.83 -1.29 -38.94
CA VAL A 7 41.77 -0.26 -37.89
C VAL A 7 40.48 0.56 -37.99
N ALA A 8 40.06 0.93 -39.21
CA ALA A 8 38.80 1.63 -39.45
C ALA A 8 37.57 0.77 -39.04
N ALA A 9 37.56 -0.52 -39.36
CA ALA A 9 36.48 -1.42 -38.98
C ALA A 9 36.37 -1.61 -37.45
N ILE A 10 37.51 -1.75 -36.78
CA ILE A 10 37.56 -1.88 -35.32
C ILE A 10 37.10 -0.59 -34.64
N SER A 11 37.56 0.57 -35.11
CA SER A 11 37.15 1.86 -34.52
C SER A 11 35.66 2.16 -34.70
N VAL A 12 35.08 1.79 -35.85
CA VAL A 12 33.61 1.83 -36.04
C VAL A 12 32.91 0.87 -35.06
N ALA A 13 33.36 -0.37 -34.92
CA ALA A 13 32.75 -1.33 -33.99
C ALA A 13 32.80 -0.89 -32.52
N LEU A 14 33.90 -0.25 -32.07
CA LEU A 14 34.00 0.30 -30.72
C LEU A 14 33.08 1.51 -30.51
N ALA A 15 32.94 2.38 -31.52
CA ALA A 15 32.04 3.53 -31.45
C ALA A 15 30.56 3.12 -31.35
N LEU A 16 30.15 2.01 -31.97
CA LEU A 16 28.78 1.49 -31.87
C LEU A 16 28.42 0.96 -30.47
N ASN A 17 29.40 0.44 -29.71
CA ASN A 17 29.17 -0.10 -28.36
C ASN A 17 29.05 0.99 -27.29
N ALA A 18 29.50 2.21 -27.56
CA ALA A 18 29.47 3.31 -26.60
C ALA A 18 28.05 3.86 -26.33
N CYS A 19 27.13 3.71 -27.30
CA CYS A 19 25.78 4.28 -27.21
C CYS A 19 24.72 3.28 -26.72
N ALA A 20 25.01 1.97 -26.71
CA ALA A 20 24.05 0.92 -26.38
C ALA A 20 24.29 0.24 -25.02
N ASN A 21 25.47 0.44 -24.42
CA ASN A 21 25.80 -0.17 -23.14
C ASN A 21 25.40 0.76 -21.98
N THR A 22 24.42 0.35 -21.18
CA THR A 22 23.93 1.12 -20.02
C THR A 22 24.15 0.37 -18.71
N PRO A 23 25.40 0.00 -18.35
CA PRO A 23 25.68 -0.95 -17.28
C PRO A 23 25.13 -0.50 -15.91
N ASN A 24 25.12 0.80 -15.63
CA ASN A 24 24.54 1.33 -14.40
C ASN A 24 23.00 1.32 -14.39
N LEU A 25 22.36 1.50 -15.56
CA LEU A 25 20.91 1.45 -15.69
C LEU A 25 20.43 0.01 -15.60
N ASP A 26 21.05 -0.89 -16.36
CA ASP A 26 20.69 -2.31 -16.43
C ASP A 26 20.86 -2.99 -15.08
N ALA A 27 21.95 -2.69 -14.36
CA ALA A 27 22.19 -3.22 -13.03
C ALA A 27 21.18 -2.74 -11.98
N LYS A 28 20.62 -1.53 -12.15
CA LYS A 28 19.72 -0.89 -11.17
C LYS A 28 18.27 -0.85 -11.62
N PHE A 29 17.95 -1.46 -12.75
CA PHE A 29 16.63 -1.38 -13.35
C PHE A 29 15.56 -1.90 -12.37
N GLY A 30 14.61 -1.02 -12.02
CA GLY A 30 13.53 -1.32 -11.08
C GLY A 30 13.88 -1.15 -9.59
N ASP A 31 15.07 -0.67 -9.23
CA ASP A 31 15.44 -0.43 -7.82
C ASP A 31 14.49 0.58 -7.15
N SER A 32 14.11 1.63 -7.86
CA SER A 32 13.15 2.63 -7.36
C SER A 32 11.80 2.02 -7.01
N VAL A 33 11.28 1.13 -7.86
CA VAL A 33 10.00 0.44 -7.64
C VAL A 33 10.12 -0.56 -6.49
N ARG A 34 11.22 -1.32 -6.42
CA ARG A 34 11.49 -2.23 -5.30
C ARG A 34 11.59 -1.48 -3.97
N LEU A 35 12.26 -0.34 -3.97
CA LEU A 35 12.39 0.53 -2.80
C LEU A 35 11.04 1.09 -2.37
N ALA A 36 10.27 1.67 -3.29
CA ALA A 36 8.94 2.21 -3.00
C ALA A 36 8.01 1.12 -2.43
N ARG A 37 8.01 -0.07 -3.05
CA ARG A 37 7.25 -1.22 -2.56
C ARG A 37 7.69 -1.62 -1.15
N ALA A 38 8.99 -1.67 -0.88
CA ALA A 38 9.52 -2.03 0.44
C ALA A 38 9.11 -1.02 1.51
N GLN A 39 9.06 0.28 1.17
CA GLN A 39 8.61 1.36 2.05
C GLN A 39 7.09 1.34 2.28
N GLN A 40 6.30 0.90 1.29
CA GLN A 40 4.84 0.79 1.38
C GLN A 40 4.37 -0.53 2.03
N THR A 41 5.26 -1.51 2.17
CA THR A 41 4.91 -2.80 2.76
C THR A 41 4.96 -2.71 4.29
N LEU A 42 3.78 -2.68 4.92
CA LEU A 42 3.65 -2.57 6.38
C LEU A 42 4.40 -3.68 7.15
N ASN A 43 4.38 -4.91 6.63
CA ASN A 43 5.06 -6.04 7.24
C ASN A 43 5.60 -6.99 6.16
N GLN A 44 6.91 -6.93 5.89
CA GLN A 44 7.57 -7.79 4.90
C GLN A 44 7.61 -9.28 5.30
N GLN A 45 7.35 -9.60 6.57
CA GLN A 45 7.37 -10.98 7.10
C GLN A 45 5.97 -11.56 7.30
N ALA A 46 4.91 -10.90 6.83
CA ALA A 46 3.52 -11.27 7.12
C ALA A 46 3.17 -12.74 6.77
N GLY A 47 3.81 -13.34 5.77
CA GLY A 47 3.59 -14.75 5.38
C GLY A 47 4.52 -15.78 6.03
N ARG A 48 5.53 -15.36 6.80
CA ARG A 48 6.54 -16.27 7.38
C ARG A 48 6.15 -16.84 8.74
N VAL A 49 5.27 -16.15 9.46
CA VAL A 49 4.75 -16.61 10.75
C VAL A 49 3.23 -16.56 10.65
N PRO A 50 2.53 -17.71 10.76
CA PRO A 50 1.07 -17.72 10.86
C PRO A 50 0.70 -17.08 12.19
N ARG A 51 0.47 -15.77 12.18
CA ARG A 51 -0.11 -15.05 13.29
C ARG A 51 -1.62 -15.00 13.09
N PRO A 52 -2.43 -15.22 14.14
CA PRO A 52 -3.84 -14.88 14.09
C PRO A 52 -3.94 -13.41 13.68
N VAL A 53 -4.84 -13.10 12.74
CA VAL A 53 -5.17 -11.71 12.46
C VAL A 53 -5.74 -11.10 13.75
N ASN A 54 -5.06 -10.09 14.30
CA ASN A 54 -5.54 -9.31 15.45
C ASN A 54 -6.68 -8.37 15.02
N GLY A 55 -7.64 -8.89 14.27
CA GLY A 55 -8.77 -8.17 13.71
C GLY A 55 -10.09 -8.75 14.20
N MET A 56 -11.16 -8.06 13.86
CA MET A 56 -12.52 -8.49 14.11
C MET A 56 -12.87 -9.67 13.19
N ASP A 57 -13.54 -10.70 13.70
CA ASP A 57 -14.03 -11.80 12.89
C ASP A 57 -15.10 -11.31 11.90
N GLY A 58 -15.29 -12.06 10.80
CA GLY A 58 -16.23 -11.68 9.73
C GLY A 58 -17.64 -11.36 10.24
N PRO A 59 -18.25 -12.22 11.09
CA PRO A 59 -19.54 -11.92 11.71
C PRO A 59 -19.55 -10.61 12.51
N SER A 60 -18.61 -10.42 13.44
CA SER A 60 -18.51 -9.18 14.22
C SER A 60 -18.32 -7.95 13.33
N ALA A 61 -17.52 -8.05 12.27
CA ALA A 61 -17.29 -6.94 11.34
C ALA A 61 -18.57 -6.58 10.56
N SER A 62 -19.36 -7.59 10.17
CA SER A 62 -20.64 -7.37 9.51
C SER A 62 -21.64 -6.67 10.43
N ALA A 63 -21.72 -7.07 11.70
CA ALA A 63 -22.62 -6.48 12.68
C ALA A 63 -22.21 -5.04 13.00
N ALA A 64 -20.91 -4.77 13.16
CA ALA A 64 -20.40 -3.42 13.37
C ALA A 64 -20.77 -2.48 12.21
N TYR A 65 -20.63 -2.95 10.96
CA TYR A 65 -20.99 -2.16 9.79
C TYR A 65 -22.50 -1.93 9.66
N GLN A 66 -23.33 -2.92 10.02
CA GLN A 66 -24.78 -2.76 10.06
C GLN A 66 -25.20 -1.74 11.12
N ASN A 67 -24.66 -1.84 12.34
CA ASN A 67 -24.95 -0.89 13.42
C ASN A 67 -24.53 0.53 13.04
N TYR A 68 -23.37 0.69 12.38
CA TYR A 68 -22.92 1.98 11.87
C TYR A 68 -23.92 2.57 10.89
N GLN A 69 -24.37 1.82 9.88
CA GLN A 69 -25.40 2.28 8.95
C GLN A 69 -26.71 2.63 9.65
N GLN A 70 -27.13 1.78 10.59
CA GLN A 70 -28.38 1.95 11.34
C GLN A 70 -28.35 3.20 12.23
N SER A 71 -27.19 3.64 12.71
CA SER A 71 -27.07 4.88 13.48
C SER A 71 -27.43 6.15 12.70
N PHE A 72 -27.37 6.13 11.36
CA PHE A 72 -27.77 7.27 10.53
C PHE A 72 -29.27 7.32 10.23
N THR A 73 -29.97 6.20 10.43
CA THR A 73 -31.41 6.07 10.14
C THR A 73 -32.25 5.94 11.41
N THR A 74 -31.62 5.52 12.51
CA THR A 74 -32.25 5.47 13.82
C THR A 74 -32.40 6.89 14.33
N LYS A 75 -33.63 7.39 14.40
CA LYS A 75 -33.93 8.51 15.28
C LYS A 75 -33.73 7.99 16.71
N ASP A 76 -32.73 8.51 17.42
CA ASP A 76 -32.64 8.28 18.85
C ASP A 76 -33.98 8.69 19.47
N SER A 77 -34.74 7.71 19.96
CA SER A 77 -35.84 7.99 20.87
C SER A 77 -35.19 8.44 22.17
N GLN A 78 -34.82 9.71 22.22
CA GLN A 78 -34.40 10.38 23.43
C GLN A 78 -35.60 10.31 24.37
N SER A 79 -35.59 9.31 25.25
CA SER A 79 -36.59 9.23 26.30
C SER A 79 -36.30 10.38 27.25
N ASP A 80 -36.98 11.50 27.02
CA ASP A 80 -37.05 12.65 27.92
C ASP A 80 -37.75 12.22 29.22
N ALA A 81 -37.07 11.43 30.04
CA ALA A 81 -37.55 10.97 31.32
C ALA A 81 -36.60 11.45 32.43
N PHE A 82 -36.32 12.75 32.44
CA PHE A 82 -35.91 13.42 33.67
C PHE A 82 -37.14 13.99 34.37
N THR A 83 -37.95 13.12 34.97
CA THR A 83 -39.06 13.54 35.83
C THR A 83 -38.51 13.87 37.22
N ILE A 84 -38.13 15.14 37.45
CA ILE A 84 -37.98 15.63 38.83
C ILE A 84 -39.38 15.74 39.43
N GLY A 85 -39.75 14.78 40.26
CA GLY A 85 -40.98 14.82 41.04
C GLY A 85 -40.87 15.84 42.18
N VAL A 86 -41.30 17.08 41.96
CA VAL A 86 -41.66 17.99 43.06
C VAL A 86 -43.12 17.77 43.42
N GLY A 87 -43.34 17.02 44.50
CA GLY A 87 -44.66 16.69 45.03
C GLY A 87 -45.43 17.94 45.44
N SER A 88 -46.68 18.02 44.97
CA SER A 88 -47.67 19.00 45.40
C SER A 88 -47.88 18.91 46.92
N LYS A 89 -47.49 19.95 47.66
CA LYS A 89 -47.96 20.16 49.04
C LYS A 89 -49.22 21.02 48.97
N ARG A 90 -50.27 20.45 49.55
CA ARG A 90 -51.59 21.02 49.83
C ARG A 90 -51.51 22.40 50.47
#